data_AF-A0A838WAJ6-F1
#
_entry.id   AF-A0A838WAJ6-F1
#
_cell.length_a   1.000
_cell.length_b   1.000
_cell.length_c   1.000
_cell.angle_alpha   90.00
_cell.angle_beta   90.00
_cell.angle_gamma   90.00
#
_symmetry.space_group_name_H-M   'P 1'
#
loop_
_entity.id
_entity.type
_entity.pdbx_description
1 polymer ?
#
loop_
_entity_poly.entity_id
_entity_poly.type
_entity_poly.pdbx_seq_one_letter_code
_entity_poly.pdbx_strand_id
1 'polypeptide(L)'
;MRGETMGNMQGSTMSHACEEHLQLVSREGTYAIHGTEVPVREELYRCEVCGEEEYSFQQMQAVERQAAGLYRQQEGFLQPEEIRALRERWGLTQAQLEDALGLGRKTVARWEAGRVLQQRSLDNLLRVIDRFPQVLAFLAGQQSVDVPSIGGAAEIAEPSLRLPRSLSEQLAQRADDEGVDVNTLAVMILSQGVERRSLNRELERVNQKLDHLDGSFPQWNTAALVADEEPWLREHKQIQEQNAKAVAF
;
A
#
# COMPACT_ATOMS: atom_id res chain seq x y z
N MET A 1 30.62 -17.83 -11.06
CA MET A 1 31.36 -18.95 -10.41
C MET A 1 32.25 -18.30 -9.37
N ARG A 2 32.05 -18.44 -8.05
CA ARG A 2 31.60 -19.59 -7.24
C ARG A 2 30.38 -19.20 -6.42
N GLY A 3 29.35 -20.05 -6.46
CA GLY A 3 28.26 -20.02 -5.50
C GLY A 3 28.61 -21.00 -4.40
N GLU A 4 28.62 -20.54 -3.16
CA GLU A 4 28.69 -21.41 -1.99
C GLU A 4 27.28 -21.50 -1.41
N THR A 5 26.67 -22.64 -1.71
CA THR A 5 25.45 -23.17 -1.13
C THR A 5 25.59 -23.27 0.39
N MET A 6 24.56 -22.84 1.13
CA MET A 6 24.41 -23.06 2.57
C MET A 6 24.62 -24.54 2.88
N GLY A 7 25.78 -24.86 3.45
CA GLY A 7 26.18 -26.20 3.83
C GLY A 7 25.43 -26.66 5.08
N ASN A 8 24.86 -27.84 4.98
CA ASN A 8 24.21 -28.60 6.05
C ASN A 8 25.21 -28.80 7.23
N MET A 9 25.05 -28.07 8.33
CA MET A 9 25.90 -28.22 9.53
C MET A 9 25.47 -29.43 10.34
N GLN A 10 26.10 -30.57 10.07
CA GLN A 10 26.13 -31.67 11.03
C GLN A 10 27.01 -31.22 12.21
N GLY A 11 26.44 -31.23 13.42
CA GLY A 11 27.17 -30.86 14.63
C GLY A 11 28.32 -31.82 14.88
N SER A 12 29.55 -31.35 14.65
CA SER A 12 30.76 -32.02 15.09
C SER A 12 30.89 -31.84 16.60
N THR A 13 30.84 -32.93 17.35
CA THR A 13 31.08 -32.93 18.79
C THR A 13 32.56 -32.57 19.03
N MET A 14 32.83 -31.38 19.57
CA MET A 14 34.20 -30.99 19.95
C MET A 14 34.75 -31.95 21.01
N SER A 15 36.03 -32.27 20.90
CA SER A 15 36.79 -32.98 21.94
C SER A 15 36.92 -32.10 23.19
N HIS A 16 36.82 -32.67 24.40
CA HIS A 16 37.01 -31.94 25.67
C HIS A 16 38.35 -31.17 25.75
N ALA A 17 39.36 -31.56 24.97
CA ALA A 17 40.63 -30.83 24.90
C ALA A 17 40.52 -29.48 24.17
N CYS A 18 39.49 -29.25 23.36
CA CYS A 18 39.32 -28.00 22.61
C CYS A 18 38.55 -26.93 23.41
N GLU A 19 37.75 -27.33 24.41
CA GLU A 19 36.89 -26.42 25.17
C GLU A 19 37.69 -25.43 26.05
N GLU A 20 38.89 -25.79 26.51
CA GLU A 20 39.72 -24.95 27.40
C GLU A 20 40.69 -24.01 26.64
N HIS A 21 40.73 -24.09 25.30
CA HIS A 21 41.70 -23.36 24.46
C HIS A 21 41.03 -22.49 23.39
N LEU A 22 39.90 -21.88 23.73
CA LEU A 22 39.15 -21.00 22.83
C LEU A 22 39.63 -19.55 22.94
N GLN A 23 40.05 -18.97 21.82
CA GLN A 23 40.39 -17.56 21.69
C GLN A 23 39.30 -16.82 20.91
N LEU A 24 38.91 -15.63 21.37
CA LEU A 24 38.03 -14.74 20.61
C LEU A 24 38.80 -14.10 19.46
N VAL A 25 38.31 -14.27 18.23
CA VAL A 25 38.87 -13.71 17.01
C VAL A 25 37.84 -12.82 16.34
N SER A 26 38.29 -11.69 15.78
CA SER A 26 37.44 -10.79 14.99
C SER A 26 37.91 -10.72 13.54
N ARG A 27 36.96 -10.73 12.61
CA ARG A 27 37.22 -10.62 11.16
C ARG A 27 36.12 -9.85 10.45
N GLU A 28 36.37 -9.48 9.20
CA GLU A 28 35.33 -8.97 8.31
C GLU A 28 34.80 -10.10 7.43
N GLY A 29 33.48 -10.19 7.29
CA GLY A 29 32.84 -11.02 6.28
C GLY A 29 31.74 -10.25 5.56
N THR A 30 31.20 -10.86 4.52
CA THR A 30 30.21 -10.23 3.65
C THR A 30 28.97 -11.11 3.58
N TYR A 31 27.82 -10.51 3.86
CA TYR A 31 26.53 -11.20 3.90
C TYR A 31 25.63 -10.65 2.81
N ALA A 32 24.96 -11.54 2.07
CA ALA A 32 23.97 -11.15 1.09
C ALA A 32 22.56 -11.17 1.70
N ILE A 33 21.93 -10.01 1.83
CA ILE A 33 20.52 -9.88 2.25
C ILE A 33 19.74 -9.36 1.05
N HIS A 34 18.77 -10.15 0.57
CA HIS A 34 17.97 -9.82 -0.61
C HIS A 34 18.80 -9.39 -1.85
N GLY A 35 19.99 -9.98 -2.02
CA GLY A 35 20.91 -9.68 -3.12
C GLY A 35 21.82 -8.47 -2.89
N THR A 36 21.71 -7.79 -1.76
CA THR A 36 22.61 -6.69 -1.35
C THR A 36 23.69 -7.23 -0.42
N GLU A 37 24.95 -6.97 -0.78
CA GLU A 37 26.11 -7.36 0.03
C GLU A 37 26.39 -6.33 1.12
N VAL A 38 26.48 -6.79 2.38
CA VAL A 38 26.80 -5.94 3.53
C VAL A 38 28.05 -6.45 4.25
N PRO A 39 29.06 -5.60 4.50
CA PRO A 39 30.27 -5.98 5.22
C PRO A 39 30.00 -5.99 6.72
N VAL A 40 30.15 -7.13 7.38
CA VAL A 40 29.89 -7.30 8.82
C VAL A 40 31.18 -7.66 9.52
N ARG A 41 31.40 -7.06 10.69
CA ARG A 41 32.49 -7.45 11.58
C ARG A 41 32.01 -8.58 12.48
N GLU A 42 32.58 -9.75 12.29
CA GLU A 42 32.25 -10.97 13.03
C GLU A 42 33.18 -11.12 14.23
N GLU A 43 32.65 -11.71 15.30
CA GLU A 43 33.41 -12.22 16.44
C GLU A 43 33.05 -13.68 16.64
N LEU A 44 34.04 -14.55 16.74
CA LEU A 44 33.87 -16.00 16.87
C LEU A 44 34.99 -16.60 17.71
N TYR A 45 34.78 -17.83 18.18
CA TYR A 45 35.83 -18.55 18.87
C TYR A 45 36.66 -19.37 17.88
N ARG A 46 37.97 -19.38 18.09
CA ARG A 46 38.91 -20.25 17.41
C ARG A 46 39.68 -21.05 18.44
N CYS A 47 39.73 -22.37 18.28
CA CYS A 47 40.56 -23.21 19.13
C CYS A 47 42.04 -23.02 18.77
N GLU A 48 42.90 -22.75 19.76
CA GLU A 48 44.34 -22.59 19.55
C GLU A 48 45.07 -23.90 19.23
N VAL A 49 44.46 -25.06 19.55
CA VAL A 49 45.08 -26.39 19.38
C VAL A 49 44.77 -26.99 18.01
N CYS A 50 43.50 -27.00 17.59
CA CYS A 50 43.09 -27.60 16.31
C CYS A 50 42.79 -26.55 15.21
N GLY A 51 42.65 -25.28 15.57
CA GLY A 51 42.31 -24.20 14.63
C GLY A 51 40.84 -24.16 14.22
N GLU A 52 39.98 -25.02 14.75
CA GLU A 52 38.55 -25.03 14.45
C GLU A 52 37.88 -23.74 14.92
N GLU A 53 36.92 -23.26 14.13
CA GLU A 53 36.20 -22.02 14.34
C GLU A 53 34.73 -22.30 14.60
N GLU A 54 34.18 -21.65 15.64
CA GLU A 54 32.79 -21.81 15.99
C GLU A 54 32.16 -20.49 16.47
N TYR A 55 30.87 -20.36 16.16
CA TYR A 55 30.04 -19.29 16.69
C TYR A 55 29.27 -19.81 17.89
N SER A 56 29.32 -19.07 19.00
CA SER A 56 28.26 -19.17 19.98
C SER A 56 26.95 -18.63 19.39
N PHE A 57 25.83 -19.07 19.95
CA PHE A 57 24.52 -18.56 19.59
C PHE A 57 24.39 -17.04 19.71
N GLN A 58 25.05 -16.43 20.70
CA GLN A 58 25.03 -14.98 20.89
C GLN A 58 25.83 -14.24 19.81
N GLN A 59 27.00 -14.77 19.43
CA GLN A 59 27.81 -14.21 18.34
C GLN A 59 27.06 -14.28 17.01
N MET A 60 26.43 -15.41 16.70
CA MET A 60 25.63 -15.56 15.48
C MET A 60 24.48 -14.54 15.43
N GLN A 61 23.75 -14.35 16.53
CA GLN A 61 22.70 -13.33 16.58
C GLN A 61 23.24 -11.90 16.47
N ALA A 62 24.42 -11.62 17.00
CA ALA A 62 25.04 -10.30 16.89
C ALA A 62 25.38 -9.99 15.42
N VAL A 63 25.98 -10.97 14.73
CA VAL A 63 26.28 -10.90 13.29
C VAL A 63 25.00 -10.66 12.48
N GLU A 64 23.95 -11.45 12.70
CA GLU A 64 22.67 -11.30 11.99
C GLU A 64 22.06 -9.90 12.19
N ARG A 65 22.06 -9.38 13.43
CA ARG A 65 21.53 -8.04 13.73
C ARG A 65 22.37 -6.94 13.09
N GLN A 66 23.69 -7.08 13.11
CA GLN A 66 24.59 -6.13 12.46
C GLN A 66 24.38 -6.12 10.95
N ALA A 67 24.31 -7.30 10.33
CA ALA A 67 24.04 -7.44 8.89
C ALA A 67 22.71 -6.75 8.52
N ALA A 68 21.65 -7.02 9.28
CA ALA A 68 20.34 -6.41 9.06
C ALA A 68 20.37 -4.88 9.30
N GLY A 69 21.11 -4.39 10.27
CA GLY A 69 21.26 -2.95 10.54
C GLY A 69 21.95 -2.21 9.39
N LEU A 70 23.05 -2.76 8.88
CA LEU A 70 23.77 -2.21 7.73
C LEU A 70 22.93 -2.26 6.46
N TYR A 71 22.22 -3.37 6.24
CA TYR A 71 21.28 -3.47 5.12
C TYR A 71 20.19 -2.40 5.20
N ARG A 72 19.59 -2.20 6.38
CA ARG A 72 18.58 -1.13 6.57
C ARG A 72 19.14 0.24 6.23
N GLN A 73 20.37 0.54 6.66
CA GLN A 73 21.03 1.81 6.38
C GLN A 73 21.26 2.02 4.88
N GLN A 74 21.78 1.00 4.20
CA GLN A 74 22.06 1.06 2.77
C GLN A 74 20.79 1.20 1.92
N GLU A 75 19.75 0.47 2.29
CA GLU A 75 18.48 0.41 1.55
C GLU A 75 17.42 1.41 2.05
N GLY A 76 17.77 2.28 3.00
CA GLY A 76 16.91 3.34 3.52
C GLY A 76 15.68 2.86 4.30
N PHE A 77 15.74 1.71 4.96
CA PHE A 77 14.72 1.24 5.89
C PHE A 77 14.86 1.92 7.25
N LEU A 78 13.76 2.03 7.99
CA LEU A 78 13.78 2.47 9.39
C LEU A 78 14.56 1.47 10.25
N GLN A 79 15.47 1.99 11.07
CA GLN A 79 16.19 1.25 12.10
C GLN A 79 15.26 0.91 13.27
N PRO A 80 15.60 -0.14 14.06
CA PRO A 80 14.81 -0.54 15.22
C PRO A 80 14.48 0.60 16.19
N GLU A 81 15.45 1.49 16.43
CA GLU A 81 15.33 2.65 17.30
C GLU A 81 14.39 3.71 16.72
N GLU A 82 14.37 3.88 15.38
CA GLU A 82 13.47 4.81 14.70
C GLU A 82 12.02 4.34 14.76
N ILE A 83 11.80 3.03 14.56
CA ILE A 83 10.47 2.42 14.70
C ILE A 83 9.96 2.59 16.14
N ARG A 84 10.82 2.35 17.13
CA ARG A 84 10.49 2.54 18.55
C ARG A 84 10.18 4.00 18.85
N ALA A 85 11.00 4.94 18.39
CA ALA A 85 10.80 6.37 18.62
C ALA A 85 9.49 6.88 18.00
N LEU A 86 9.16 6.43 16.78
CA LEU A 86 7.87 6.69 16.15
C LEU A 86 6.72 6.19 17.01
N ARG A 87 6.76 4.93 17.46
CA ARG A 87 5.70 4.36 18.29
C ARG A 87 5.52 5.14 19.60
N GLU A 88 6.62 5.44 20.28
CA GLU A 88 6.62 6.15 21.57
C GLU A 88 6.14 7.60 21.41
N ARG A 89 6.42 8.27 20.29
CA ARG A 89 5.87 9.59 19.94
C ARG A 89 4.34 9.61 19.96
N TRP A 90 3.72 8.52 19.54
CA TRP A 90 2.26 8.36 19.52
C TRP A 90 1.68 7.80 20.83
N GLY A 91 2.51 7.54 21.84
CA GLY A 91 2.08 7.00 23.13
C GLY A 91 1.58 5.56 23.06
N LEU A 92 1.96 4.82 22.01
CA LEU A 92 1.47 3.46 21.77
C LEU A 92 2.38 2.42 22.41
N THR A 93 1.79 1.34 22.95
CA THR A 93 2.51 0.10 23.23
C THR A 93 2.77 -0.68 21.94
N GLN A 94 3.69 -1.65 21.97
CA GLN A 94 3.96 -2.51 20.81
C GLN A 94 2.69 -3.23 20.34
N ALA A 95 1.89 -3.73 21.27
CA ALA A 95 0.62 -4.40 20.98
C ALA A 95 -0.39 -3.44 20.34
N GLN A 96 -0.54 -2.22 20.85
CA GLN A 96 -1.46 -1.24 20.25
C GLN A 96 -1.04 -0.84 18.83
N LEU A 97 0.26 -0.71 18.55
CA LEU A 97 0.71 -0.45 17.18
C LEU A 97 0.47 -1.66 16.26
N GLU A 98 0.67 -2.88 16.77
CA GLU A 98 0.34 -4.11 16.05
C GLU A 98 -1.15 -4.17 15.71
N ASP A 99 -2.01 -3.95 16.70
CA ASP A 99 -3.46 -3.97 16.53
C ASP A 99 -3.92 -2.85 15.58
N ALA A 100 -3.43 -1.62 15.76
CA ALA A 100 -3.80 -0.49 14.90
C ALA A 100 -3.43 -0.72 13.43
N LEU A 101 -2.31 -1.40 13.15
CA LEU A 101 -1.86 -1.68 11.79
C LEU A 101 -2.34 -3.05 11.25
N GLY A 102 -3.10 -3.82 12.04
CA GLY A 102 -3.54 -5.17 11.68
C GLY A 102 -2.39 -6.17 11.52
N LEU A 103 -1.31 -6.00 12.28
CA LEU A 103 -0.13 -6.86 12.25
C LEU A 103 -0.28 -8.07 13.17
N GLY A 104 0.44 -9.15 12.85
CA GLY A 104 0.53 -10.31 13.74
C GLY A 104 1.23 -9.96 15.06
N ARG A 105 0.89 -10.70 16.13
CA ARG A 105 1.50 -10.52 17.46
C ARG A 105 3.03 -10.62 17.42
N LYS A 106 3.71 -9.75 18.15
CA LYS A 106 5.19 -9.65 18.27
C LYS A 106 5.90 -9.23 16.98
N THR A 107 5.18 -8.77 15.95
CA THR A 107 5.78 -8.24 14.73
C THR A 107 6.60 -6.98 15.05
N VAL A 108 6.00 -6.00 15.73
CA VAL A 108 6.68 -4.76 16.11
C VAL A 108 7.79 -5.05 17.10
N ALA A 109 7.58 -5.96 18.05
CA ALA A 109 8.62 -6.38 19.00
C ALA A 109 9.87 -6.97 18.30
N ARG A 110 9.70 -7.70 17.20
CA ARG A 110 10.82 -8.26 16.42
C ARG A 110 11.53 -7.19 15.60
N TRP A 111 10.79 -6.21 15.06
CA TRP A 111 11.37 -5.06 14.37
C TRP A 111 12.20 -4.19 15.31
N GLU A 112 11.63 -3.82 16.47
CA GLU A 112 12.32 -3.02 17.49
C GLU A 112 13.49 -3.76 18.16
N ALA A 113 13.52 -5.10 18.11
CA ALA A 113 14.66 -5.90 18.53
C ALA A 113 15.70 -6.11 17.41
N GLY A 114 15.46 -5.59 16.21
CA GLY A 114 16.33 -5.75 15.03
C GLY A 114 16.37 -7.16 14.44
N ARG A 115 15.57 -8.10 14.96
CA ARG A 115 15.61 -9.54 14.61
C ARG A 115 14.96 -9.86 13.26
N VAL A 116 14.05 -9.00 12.80
CA VAL A 116 13.33 -9.19 11.54
C VAL A 116 13.32 -7.88 10.78
N LEU A 117 13.57 -7.96 9.47
CA LEU A 117 13.41 -6.84 8.55
C LEU A 117 11.91 -6.65 8.24
N GLN A 118 11.45 -5.41 8.30
CA GLN A 118 10.12 -5.03 7.84
C GLN A 118 10.03 -5.10 6.31
N GLN A 119 8.85 -5.44 5.80
CA GLN A 119 8.59 -5.33 4.36
C GLN A 119 8.55 -3.86 3.95
N ARG A 120 8.93 -3.56 2.70
CA ARG A 120 8.98 -2.18 2.18
C ARG A 120 7.64 -1.45 2.28
N SER A 121 6.54 -2.14 2.02
CA SER A 121 5.18 -1.58 2.17
C SER A 121 4.88 -1.16 3.62
N LEU A 122 5.32 -1.96 4.60
CA LEU A 122 5.12 -1.67 6.03
C LEU A 122 6.06 -0.57 6.52
N ASP A 123 7.30 -0.52 6.02
CA ASP A 123 8.21 0.61 6.28
C ASP A 123 7.60 1.94 5.81
N ASN A 124 7.04 1.95 4.59
CA ASN A 124 6.34 3.11 4.06
C ASN A 124 5.11 3.47 4.88
N LEU A 125 4.33 2.48 5.32
CA LEU A 125 3.16 2.72 6.16
C LEU A 125 3.55 3.37 7.50
N LEU A 126 4.63 2.90 8.14
CA LEU A 126 5.17 3.53 9.36
C LEU A 126 5.50 5.00 9.10
N ARG A 127 6.20 5.32 8.01
CA ARG A 127 6.52 6.71 7.65
C ARG A 127 5.27 7.55 7.38
N VAL A 128 4.26 6.97 6.74
CA VAL A 128 2.99 7.64 6.45
C VAL A 128 2.24 7.96 7.74
N ILE A 129 2.10 7.01 8.68
CA ILE A 129 1.40 7.26 9.94
C ILE A 129 2.12 8.29 10.82
N ASP A 130 3.45 8.33 10.77
CA ASP A 130 4.24 9.33 11.50
C ASP A 130 4.09 10.74 10.91
N ARG A 131 3.97 10.83 9.58
CA ARG A 131 3.79 12.10 8.88
C ARG A 131 2.35 12.60 8.89
N PHE A 132 1.39 11.67 8.85
CA PHE A 132 -0.04 11.93 8.68
C PHE A 132 -0.83 11.20 9.78
N PRO A 133 -0.90 11.75 11.01
CA PRO A 133 -1.55 11.10 12.15
C PRO A 133 -3.02 10.76 11.93
N GLN A 134 -3.72 11.44 11.01
CA GLN A 134 -5.08 11.08 10.62
C GLN A 134 -5.19 9.66 10.06
N VAL A 135 -4.13 9.15 9.42
CA VAL A 135 -4.08 7.76 8.93
C VAL A 135 -3.98 6.81 10.11
N LEU A 136 -3.15 7.13 11.10
CA LEU A 136 -3.05 6.36 12.34
C LEU A 136 -4.39 6.33 13.08
N ALA A 137 -5.05 7.48 13.23
CA ALA A 137 -6.37 7.60 13.86
C ALA A 137 -7.41 6.74 13.14
N PHE A 138 -7.44 6.81 11.81
CA PHE A 138 -8.37 6.03 10.99
C PHE A 138 -8.15 4.52 11.19
N LEU A 139 -6.90 4.05 11.07
CA LEU A 139 -6.58 2.62 11.20
C LEU A 139 -6.83 2.11 12.63
N ALA A 140 -6.43 2.87 13.64
CA ALA A 140 -6.69 2.55 15.04
C ALA A 140 -8.21 2.51 15.34
N GLY A 141 -8.98 3.45 14.79
CA GLY A 141 -10.44 3.48 14.91
C GLY A 141 -11.13 2.26 14.30
N GLN A 142 -10.63 1.73 13.17
CA GLN A 142 -11.15 0.48 12.59
C GLN A 142 -10.94 -0.73 13.52
N GLN A 143 -9.94 -0.68 14.39
CA GLN A 143 -9.53 -1.78 15.27
C GLN A 143 -9.92 -1.54 16.73
N SER A 144 -10.67 -0.47 17.02
CA SER A 144 -11.03 -0.03 18.38
C SER A 144 -9.81 0.20 19.30
N VAL A 145 -8.68 0.65 18.75
CA VAL A 145 -7.46 0.97 19.50
C VAL A 145 -7.45 2.44 19.87
N ASP A 146 -7.25 2.74 21.15
CA ASP A 146 -7.08 4.11 21.64
C ASP A 146 -5.64 4.61 21.42
N VAL A 147 -5.48 5.80 20.86
CA VAL A 147 -4.17 6.43 20.56
C VAL A 147 -4.01 7.71 21.39
N PRO A 148 -3.24 7.69 22.50
CA PRO A 148 -3.24 8.76 23.50
C PRO A 148 -2.72 10.11 22.99
N SER A 149 -1.74 10.09 22.08
CA SER A 149 -1.01 11.28 21.63
C SER A 149 -1.69 12.00 20.46
N ILE A 150 -2.85 11.54 20.01
CA ILE A 150 -3.69 12.29 19.07
C ILE A 150 -4.47 13.35 19.87
N GLY A 151 -3.70 14.29 20.45
CA GLY A 151 -4.21 15.46 21.13
C GLY A 151 -4.95 16.32 20.13
N GLY A 152 -6.27 16.24 20.16
CA GLY A 152 -7.11 16.64 19.06
C GLY A 152 -7.16 15.53 18.02
N ALA A 153 -7.96 14.50 18.31
CA ALA A 153 -9.08 14.32 17.40
C ALA A 153 -9.72 15.72 17.21
N ALA A 154 -9.19 16.52 16.27
CA ALA A 154 -10.09 17.08 15.29
C ALA A 154 -10.96 15.89 14.98
N GLU A 155 -12.20 15.93 15.48
CA GLU A 155 -13.25 15.01 15.12
C GLU A 155 -12.90 14.54 13.72
N ILE A 156 -12.84 13.23 13.49
CA ILE A 156 -12.92 12.76 12.11
C ILE A 156 -14.33 13.19 11.68
N ALA A 157 -14.51 14.50 11.47
CA ALA A 157 -15.61 15.10 10.80
C ALA A 157 -15.61 14.31 9.52
N GLU A 158 -16.68 13.54 9.32
CA GLU A 158 -16.94 12.76 8.12
C GLU A 158 -16.24 13.47 6.97
N PRO A 159 -15.29 12.83 6.26
CA PRO A 159 -14.36 13.53 5.38
C PRO A 159 -15.12 14.54 4.52
N SER A 160 -15.12 15.79 4.97
CA SER A 160 -16.08 16.77 4.48
C SER A 160 -15.38 17.45 3.34
N LEU A 161 -15.72 17.00 2.15
CA LEU A 161 -15.25 17.65 0.94
C LEU A 161 -15.87 19.05 0.94
N ARG A 162 -15.10 20.07 1.33
CA ARG A 162 -15.55 21.46 1.21
C ARG A 162 -15.53 21.84 -0.25
N LEU A 163 -16.71 21.99 -0.84
CA LEU A 163 -16.86 22.51 -2.19
C LEU A 163 -16.60 24.02 -2.20
N PRO A 164 -16.01 24.57 -3.29
CA PRO A 164 -16.00 26.01 -3.50
C PRO A 164 -17.42 26.58 -3.41
N ARG A 165 -17.56 27.79 -2.83
CA ARG A 165 -18.89 28.41 -2.61
C ARG A 165 -19.76 28.43 -3.87
N SER A 166 -19.18 28.77 -5.01
CA SER A 166 -19.89 28.78 -6.29
C SER A 166 -20.48 27.42 -6.66
N LEU A 167 -19.76 26.33 -6.36
CA LEU A 167 -20.21 24.97 -6.65
C LEU A 167 -21.27 24.50 -5.64
N SER A 168 -21.12 24.85 -4.36
CA SER A 168 -22.17 24.54 -3.37
C SER A 168 -23.47 25.30 -3.65
N GLU A 169 -23.38 26.56 -4.09
CA GLU A 169 -24.53 27.37 -4.49
C GLU A 169 -25.19 26.81 -5.75
N GLN A 170 -24.41 26.40 -6.75
CA GLN A 170 -24.93 25.75 -7.96
C GLN A 170 -25.64 24.42 -7.65
N LEU A 171 -25.09 23.61 -6.74
CA LEU A 171 -25.72 22.35 -6.33
C LEU A 171 -27.02 22.61 -5.55
N ALA A 172 -27.04 23.60 -4.67
CA ALA A 172 -28.25 23.99 -3.95
C ALA A 172 -29.35 24.48 -4.91
N GLN A 173 -29.01 25.41 -5.81
CA GLN A 173 -29.96 25.93 -6.80
C GLN A 173 -30.53 24.82 -7.69
N ARG A 174 -29.66 23.92 -8.16
CA ARG A 174 -30.11 22.81 -9.01
C ARG A 174 -30.97 21.81 -8.25
N ALA A 175 -30.70 21.58 -6.98
CA ALA A 175 -31.54 20.73 -6.14
C ALA A 175 -32.94 21.34 -5.95
N ASP A 176 -33.02 22.65 -5.75
CA ASP A 176 -34.29 23.39 -5.70
C ASP A 176 -35.05 23.31 -7.03
N ASP A 177 -34.35 23.48 -8.16
CA ASP A 177 -34.94 23.38 -9.51
C ASP A 177 -35.49 21.97 -9.80
N GLU A 178 -34.79 20.92 -9.34
CA GLU A 178 -35.18 19.51 -9.48
C GLU A 178 -36.14 19.03 -8.38
N GLY A 179 -36.41 19.86 -7.36
CA GLY A 179 -37.30 19.54 -6.24
C GLY A 179 -36.79 18.41 -5.33
N VAL A 180 -35.48 18.24 -5.22
CA VAL A 180 -34.82 17.18 -4.44
C VAL A 180 -33.88 17.76 -3.38
N ASP A 181 -33.52 16.96 -2.38
CA ASP A 181 -32.49 17.33 -1.41
C ASP A 181 -31.09 17.37 -2.04
N VAL A 182 -30.23 18.30 -1.57
CA VAL A 182 -28.88 18.53 -2.11
C VAL A 182 -27.99 17.29 -2.00
N ASN A 183 -28.08 16.52 -0.92
CA ASN A 183 -27.31 15.28 -0.79
C ASN A 183 -27.83 14.22 -1.77
N THR A 184 -29.15 14.16 -1.98
CA THR A 184 -29.77 13.27 -2.97
C THR A 184 -29.29 13.60 -4.38
N LEU A 185 -29.29 14.87 -4.77
CA LEU A 185 -28.76 15.32 -6.05
C LEU A 185 -27.26 15.02 -6.19
N ALA A 186 -26.47 15.24 -5.13
CA ALA A 186 -25.04 14.93 -5.13
C ALA A 186 -24.78 13.43 -5.36
N VAL A 187 -25.55 12.55 -4.72
CA VAL A 187 -25.47 11.09 -4.94
C VAL A 187 -25.81 10.74 -6.39
N MET A 188 -26.84 11.35 -6.98
CA MET A 188 -27.22 11.14 -8.38
C MET A 188 -26.13 11.61 -9.36
N ILE A 189 -25.50 12.76 -9.11
CA ILE A 189 -24.40 13.26 -9.93
C ILE A 189 -23.18 12.33 -9.82
N LEU A 190 -22.85 11.87 -8.62
CA LEU A 190 -21.72 10.98 -8.38
C LEU A 190 -21.95 9.59 -8.97
N SER A 191 -23.16 9.03 -8.87
CA SER A 191 -23.49 7.74 -9.47
C SER A 191 -23.45 7.80 -11.00
N GLN A 192 -24.01 8.84 -11.61
CA GLN A 192 -23.92 9.07 -13.07
C GLN A 192 -22.47 9.32 -13.52
N GLY A 193 -21.66 10.01 -12.71
CA GLY A 193 -20.25 10.24 -12.98
C GLY A 193 -19.41 8.96 -12.94
N VAL A 194 -19.72 8.03 -12.02
CA VAL A 194 -19.09 6.71 -11.93
C VAL A 194 -19.50 5.83 -13.11
N GLU A 195 -20.79 5.81 -13.47
CA GLU A 195 -21.28 5.10 -14.65
C GLU A 195 -20.63 5.62 -15.93
N ARG A 196 -20.56 6.94 -16.12
CA ARG A 196 -19.95 7.55 -17.32
C ARG A 196 -18.46 7.26 -17.44
N ARG A 197 -17.71 7.21 -16.33
CA ARG A 197 -16.29 6.78 -16.32
C ARG A 197 -16.13 5.27 -16.53
N SER A 198 -17.08 4.46 -16.06
CA SER A 198 -17.09 3.02 -16.32
C SER A 198 -17.38 2.74 -17.78
N LEU A 199 -18.42 3.39 -18.34
CA LEU A 199 -18.80 3.34 -19.75
C LEU A 199 -17.69 3.84 -20.66
N ASN A 200 -17.04 4.97 -20.34
CA ASN A 200 -15.91 5.46 -21.14
C ASN A 200 -14.75 4.45 -21.14
N ARG A 201 -14.41 3.84 -19.99
CA ARG A 201 -13.38 2.80 -19.93
C ARG A 201 -13.77 1.54 -20.70
N GLU A 202 -15.05 1.18 -20.68
CA GLU A 202 -15.56 0.02 -21.39
C GLU A 202 -15.62 0.27 -22.91
N LEU A 203 -16.00 1.48 -23.32
CA LEU A 203 -15.90 2.00 -24.68
C LEU A 203 -14.44 2.04 -25.16
N GLU A 204 -13.50 2.54 -24.36
CA GLU A 204 -12.06 2.52 -24.68
C GLU A 204 -11.57 1.09 -24.88
N ARG A 205 -11.99 0.17 -24.00
CA ARG A 205 -11.64 -1.25 -24.07
C ARG A 205 -12.24 -1.94 -25.29
N VAL A 206 -13.46 -1.58 -25.66
CA VAL A 206 -14.11 -2.07 -26.88
C VAL A 206 -13.41 -1.49 -28.11
N ASN A 207 -13.15 -0.19 -28.16
CA ASN A 207 -12.42 0.45 -29.25
C ASN A 207 -11.02 -0.15 -29.43
N GLN A 208 -10.28 -0.37 -28.34
CA GLN A 208 -8.98 -1.04 -28.37
C GLN A 208 -9.08 -2.51 -28.85
N LYS A 209 -10.21 -3.18 -28.60
CA LYS A 209 -10.53 -4.50 -29.17
C LYS A 209 -11.03 -4.43 -30.62
N LEU A 210 -11.40 -3.27 -31.11
CA LEU A 210 -11.80 -3.06 -32.50
C LEU A 210 -10.62 -2.52 -33.33
N ASP A 211 -9.60 -1.92 -32.69
CA ASP A 211 -8.41 -1.35 -33.34
C ASP A 211 -7.55 -2.38 -34.08
N HIS A 212 -7.70 -3.68 -33.76
CA HIS A 212 -7.02 -4.78 -34.47
C HIS A 212 -7.91 -5.47 -35.51
N LEU A 213 -9.15 -4.99 -35.70
CA LEU A 213 -10.00 -5.43 -36.79
C LEU A 213 -9.73 -4.51 -37.98
N ASP A 214 -8.79 -4.93 -38.82
CA ASP A 214 -8.44 -4.27 -40.07
C ASP A 214 -9.69 -4.08 -40.95
N GLY A 215 -10.26 -2.87 -40.95
CA GLY A 215 -10.93 -2.24 -42.09
C GLY A 215 -12.08 -2.98 -42.81
N SER A 216 -12.56 -4.12 -42.33
CA SER A 216 -13.67 -4.87 -42.92
C SER A 216 -14.81 -5.01 -41.91
N PHE A 217 -15.28 -3.88 -41.39
CA PHE A 217 -16.64 -3.85 -40.87
C PHE A 217 -17.58 -4.22 -42.04
N PRO A 218 -18.62 -5.05 -41.83
CA PRO A 218 -19.68 -5.16 -42.81
C PRO A 218 -20.12 -3.74 -43.13
N GLN A 219 -20.12 -3.34 -44.40
CA GLN A 219 -20.84 -2.13 -44.78
C GLN A 219 -22.28 -2.39 -44.40
N TRP A 220 -22.70 -1.86 -43.24
CA TRP A 220 -24.08 -1.82 -42.86
C TRP A 220 -24.77 -1.08 -43.99
N ASN A 221 -25.55 -1.80 -44.79
CA ASN A 221 -26.35 -1.18 -45.83
C ASN A 221 -27.41 -0.35 -45.11
N THR A 222 -27.09 0.91 -44.81
CA THR A 222 -28.01 1.85 -44.18
C THR A 222 -29.22 2.10 -45.07
N ALA A 223 -29.17 1.80 -46.38
CA ALA A 223 -30.34 1.85 -47.24
C ALA A 223 -31.34 0.71 -46.95
N ALA A 224 -30.92 -0.42 -46.38
CA ALA A 224 -31.82 -1.49 -45.95
C ALA A 224 -32.50 -1.19 -44.59
N LEU A 225 -31.88 -0.34 -43.75
CA LEU A 225 -32.43 0.13 -42.48
C LEU A 225 -33.38 1.33 -42.62
N VAL A 226 -33.50 1.90 -43.83
CA VAL A 226 -34.36 3.06 -44.12
C VAL A 226 -35.63 2.67 -44.88
N ALA A 227 -35.86 1.37 -45.16
CA ALA A 227 -36.99 0.94 -45.98
C ALA A 227 -38.35 1.03 -45.26
N ASP A 228 -38.37 0.94 -43.93
CA ASP A 228 -39.58 1.16 -43.14
C ASP A 228 -39.30 2.29 -42.14
N GLU A 229 -39.90 3.46 -42.34
CA GLU A 229 -39.89 4.52 -41.33
C GLU A 229 -40.51 3.96 -40.03
N GLU A 230 -39.65 3.62 -39.07
CA GLU A 230 -40.01 3.16 -37.74
C GLU A 230 -41.07 4.09 -37.12
N PRO A 231 -42.12 3.55 -36.48
CA PRO A 231 -43.26 4.33 -35.97
C PRO A 231 -42.86 5.52 -35.07
N TRP A 232 -41.80 5.36 -34.27
CA TRP A 232 -41.31 6.41 -33.36
C TRP A 232 -40.64 7.59 -34.11
N LEU A 233 -40.05 7.35 -35.28
CA LEU A 233 -39.45 8.39 -36.13
C LEU A 233 -40.52 9.27 -36.78
N ARG A 234 -41.68 8.69 -37.13
CA ARG A 234 -42.86 9.45 -37.59
C ARG A 234 -43.43 10.30 -36.46
N GLU A 235 -43.54 9.72 -35.26
CA GLU A 235 -44.01 10.43 -34.08
C GLU A 235 -43.07 11.60 -33.72
N HIS A 236 -41.76 11.40 -33.78
CA HIS A 236 -40.78 12.44 -33.51
C HIS A 236 -40.81 13.57 -34.56
N LYS A 237 -40.98 13.27 -35.85
CA LYS A 237 -41.18 14.30 -36.90
C LYS A 237 -42.49 15.07 -36.69
N GLN A 238 -43.57 14.39 -36.32
CA GLN A 238 -44.86 15.01 -36.07
C GLN A 238 -44.83 15.93 -34.84
N ILE A 239 -44.13 15.53 -33.78
CA ILE A 239 -43.87 16.36 -32.59
C ILE A 239 -43.02 17.59 -32.96
N GLN A 240 -41.99 17.42 -33.79
CA GLN A 240 -41.14 18.53 -34.24
C GLN A 240 -41.92 19.53 -35.11
N GLU A 241 -42.78 19.07 -36.01
CA GLU A 241 -43.64 19.94 -36.83
C GLU A 241 -44.72 20.64 -36.00
N GLN A 242 -45.28 19.97 -34.99
CA GLN A 242 -46.23 20.59 -34.05
C GLN A 242 -45.55 21.65 -33.19
N ASN A 243 -44.33 21.39 -32.71
CA ASN A 243 -43.53 22.35 -31.95
C ASN A 243 -43.08 23.53 -32.81
N ALA A 244 -42.68 23.30 -34.06
CA ALA A 244 -42.33 24.37 -34.99
C ALA A 244 -43.52 25.29 -35.31
N LYS A 245 -44.74 24.74 -35.35
CA LYS A 245 -45.98 25.52 -35.51
C LYS A 245 -46.39 26.25 -34.22
N ALA A 246 -46.12 25.67 -33.05
CA ALA A 246 -46.41 26.29 -31.75
C ALA A 246 -45.45 27.45 -31.41
N VAL A 247 -44.24 27.47 -31.98
CA VAL A 247 -43.26 28.56 -31.82
C VAL A 247 -43.46 29.70 -32.84
N ALA A 248 -44.36 29.54 -33.81
CA ALA A 248 -44.63 30.52 -34.87
C ALA A 248 -45.89 31.41 -34.63
N PHE A 249 -46.44 31.41 -33.41
CA PHE A 249 -47.50 32.31 -32.94
C PHE A 249 -47.07 32.99 -31.63
#